data_AF-A0A8C9G0C9-F1
#
_entry.id   AF-A0A8C9G0C9-F1
#
_cell.length_a   1.000
_cell.length_b   1.000
_cell.length_c   1.000
_cell.angle_alpha   90.00
_cell.angle_beta   90.00
_cell.angle_gamma   90.00
#
_symmetry.space_group_name_H-M   'P 1'
#
loop_
_entity.id
_entity.type
_entity.pdbx_description
1 polymer ?
#
loop_
_entity_poly.entity_id
_entity_poly.type
_entity_poly.pdbx_seq_one_letter_code
_entity_poly.pdbx_strand_id
1 'polypeptide(L)'
;MWHRKLRCSAVLLSCVPFWNPCILSNKAYSHVHEQQTPSCPHRLSLSAHGVVFSSFVLVNSVAMEGDGCTLCRAAEAKLVALSHRLNCSQQVRKRCSDAEKPPASQPILLQHYPLYRKSDAECSGEDAAPPEEKTIPFKEKYDVLSQEASQKLLWWFHPRLILSGHTHSACQVLHGGGIPEISVPSFSWRNRNNPSFIMVSF
;
A
#
# COMPACT_ATOMS: atom_id res chain seq x y z
N MET A 1 -51.21 -16.71 -14.12
CA MET A 1 -51.40 -18.00 -13.40
C MET A 1 -49.99 -18.50 -13.09
N TRP A 2 -49.39 -18.45 -11.90
CA TRP A 2 -49.81 -18.31 -10.51
C TRP A 2 -48.83 -17.40 -9.75
N HIS A 3 -49.35 -16.69 -8.74
CA HIS A 3 -48.61 -15.90 -7.76
C HIS A 3 -47.86 -16.78 -6.74
N ARG A 4 -46.69 -16.34 -6.25
CA ARG A 4 -46.51 -15.95 -4.83
C ARG A 4 -45.14 -15.32 -4.56
N LYS A 5 -45.20 -14.17 -3.89
CA LYS A 5 -44.11 -13.44 -3.25
C LYS A 5 -43.55 -14.25 -2.07
N LEU A 6 -42.25 -14.20 -1.87
CA LEU A 6 -41.62 -14.44 -0.57
C LEU A 6 -40.86 -13.17 -0.16
N ARG A 7 -41.36 -12.54 0.91
CA ARG A 7 -40.61 -11.61 1.77
C ARG A 7 -40.27 -12.37 3.05
N CYS A 8 -39.08 -12.15 3.59
CA CYS A 8 -38.75 -12.08 5.03
C CYS A 8 -37.27 -11.61 5.10
N SER A 9 -37.03 -10.36 5.45
CA SER A 9 -36.83 -9.82 6.81
C SER A 9 -35.42 -10.04 7.34
N ALA A 10 -34.74 -8.90 7.51
CA ALA A 10 -33.47 -8.74 8.18
C ALA A 10 -33.55 -9.18 9.65
N VAL A 11 -32.53 -9.90 10.12
CA VAL A 11 -32.25 -10.08 11.53
C VAL A 11 -30.80 -9.69 11.77
N LEU A 12 -30.65 -8.66 12.61
CA LEU A 12 -29.41 -8.15 13.17
C LEU A 12 -28.75 -9.24 14.03
N LEU A 13 -27.53 -9.64 13.66
CA LEU A 13 -26.64 -10.39 14.56
C LEU A 13 -25.76 -9.37 15.30
N SER A 14 -26.17 -9.06 16.52
CA SER A 14 -25.34 -8.43 17.53
C SER A 14 -24.56 -9.53 18.25
N CYS A 15 -23.24 -9.52 18.11
CA CYS A 15 -22.34 -10.30 18.96
C CYS A 15 -22.14 -9.53 20.27
N VAL A 16 -22.78 -9.98 21.35
CA VAL A 16 -22.44 -9.60 22.72
C VAL A 16 -21.60 -10.74 23.32
N PRO A 17 -20.43 -10.45 23.92
CA PRO A 17 -19.53 -11.48 24.42
C PRO A 17 -20.07 -12.12 25.70
N PHE A 18 -19.92 -13.44 25.74
CA PHE A 18 -20.30 -14.32 26.84
C PHE A 18 -19.52 -13.98 28.12
N TRP A 19 -20.27 -13.87 29.21
CA TRP A 19 -19.78 -13.75 30.58
C TRP A 19 -19.10 -15.03 31.06
N ASN A 20 -18.08 -14.84 31.89
CA ASN A 20 -17.49 -15.86 32.74
C ASN A 20 -17.69 -15.40 34.21
N PRO A 21 -18.41 -16.14 35.07
CA PRO A 21 -18.31 -15.94 36.51
C PRO A 21 -17.69 -17.15 37.21
N CYS A 22 -16.63 -16.87 37.94
CA CYS A 22 -16.00 -17.76 38.91
C CYS A 22 -17.01 -18.25 39.96
N ILE A 23 -16.97 -19.56 40.22
CA ILE A 23 -17.66 -20.23 41.32
C ILE A 23 -16.93 -19.92 42.63
N LEU A 24 -17.63 -19.32 43.60
CA LEU A 24 -17.17 -19.19 44.99
C LEU A 24 -17.77 -20.32 45.83
N SER A 25 -16.89 -21.10 46.48
CA SER A 25 -17.22 -22.12 47.47
C SER A 25 -17.29 -21.48 48.86
N ASN A 26 -18.39 -21.73 49.57
CA ASN A 26 -18.64 -21.29 50.94
C ASN A 26 -17.85 -22.10 51.97
N LYS A 27 -17.24 -21.42 52.95
CA LYS A 27 -17.11 -21.89 54.34
C LYS A 27 -17.04 -20.70 55.30
N ALA A 28 -17.86 -20.77 56.35
CA ALA A 28 -18.14 -19.72 57.32
C ALA A 28 -17.09 -19.62 58.44
N TYR A 29 -16.81 -18.40 58.95
CA TYR A 29 -17.08 -17.95 60.33
C TYR A 29 -16.53 -16.52 60.59
N SER A 30 -17.43 -15.65 61.06
CA SER A 30 -17.29 -14.58 62.07
C SER A 30 -16.22 -13.45 62.02
N HIS A 31 -16.75 -12.28 62.41
CA HIS A 31 -16.14 -11.03 62.88
C HIS A 31 -15.86 -9.89 61.88
N VAL A 32 -16.47 -8.76 62.25
CA VAL A 32 -16.50 -7.42 61.66
C VAL A 32 -15.10 -6.79 61.69
N HIS A 33 -14.64 -6.29 60.54
CA HIS A 33 -13.82 -5.08 60.46
C HIS A 33 -13.87 -4.52 59.03
N GLU A 34 -14.30 -3.25 58.94
CA GLU A 34 -14.22 -2.40 57.75
C GLU A 34 -12.74 -2.21 57.37
N GLN A 35 -12.30 -2.81 56.25
CA GLN A 35 -10.95 -2.61 55.73
C GLN A 35 -10.94 -2.52 54.20
N GLN A 36 -10.24 -1.48 53.75
CA GLN A 36 -9.77 -1.12 52.41
C GLN A 36 -10.12 -2.06 51.24
N THR A 37 -10.70 -1.47 50.19
CA THR A 37 -10.70 -2.02 48.84
C THR A 37 -9.24 -2.26 48.36
N PRO A 38 -8.88 -3.48 47.91
CA PRO A 38 -7.58 -3.70 47.31
C PRO A 38 -7.54 -3.09 45.91
N SER A 39 -6.71 -2.08 45.73
CA SER A 39 -6.33 -1.54 44.42
C SER A 39 -5.69 -2.65 43.58
N CYS A 40 -6.29 -3.02 42.45
CA CYS A 40 -5.63 -3.88 41.46
C CYS A 40 -4.47 -3.12 40.80
N PRO A 41 -3.20 -3.54 40.91
CA PRO A 41 -2.11 -2.99 40.15
C PRO A 41 -1.86 -3.89 38.93
N HIS A 42 -2.82 -3.93 38.02
CA HIS A 42 -2.56 -4.46 36.68
C HIS A 42 -3.17 -3.49 35.68
N ARG A 43 -2.43 -2.40 35.44
CA ARG A 43 -2.45 -1.75 34.14
C ARG A 43 -2.06 -2.84 33.15
N LEU A 44 -3.06 -3.49 32.55
CA LEU A 44 -2.88 -4.25 31.32
C LEU A 44 -2.21 -3.27 30.36
N SER A 45 -0.89 -3.42 30.24
CA SER A 45 -0.16 -2.92 29.11
C SER A 45 -0.75 -3.67 27.93
N LEU A 46 -1.76 -3.06 27.28
CA LEU A 46 -2.03 -3.40 25.90
C LEU A 46 -0.70 -3.14 25.20
N SER A 47 0.05 -4.21 24.95
CA SER A 47 1.08 -4.17 23.93
C SER A 47 0.34 -3.68 22.70
N ALA A 48 0.60 -2.43 22.32
CA ALA A 48 0.07 -1.87 21.11
C ALA A 48 0.53 -2.82 20.02
N HIS A 49 -0.36 -3.68 19.56
CA HIS A 49 -0.18 -4.34 18.27
C HIS A 49 -0.07 -3.15 17.32
N GLY A 50 1.17 -2.82 16.94
CA GLY A 50 1.46 -1.62 16.18
C GLY A 50 0.66 -1.70 14.90
N VAL A 51 -0.37 -0.87 14.77
CA VAL A 51 -1.12 -0.75 13.53
C VAL A 51 -0.17 -0.09 12.54
N VAL A 52 0.37 -0.89 11.62
CA VAL A 52 1.21 -0.39 10.53
C VAL A 52 0.27 0.19 9.48
N PHE A 53 0.27 1.51 9.34
CA PHE A 53 -0.47 2.18 8.28
C PHE A 53 0.34 2.17 6.99
N SER A 54 -0.26 1.66 5.91
CA SER A 54 0.33 1.69 4.58
C SER A 54 -0.36 2.74 3.71
N SER A 55 0.41 3.70 3.21
CA SER A 55 -0.06 4.65 2.19
C SER A 55 0.21 4.11 0.79
N PHE A 56 -0.77 4.21 -0.11
CA PHE A 56 -0.62 3.87 -1.52
C PHE A 56 -0.81 5.12 -2.37
N VAL A 57 0.08 5.34 -3.34
CA VAL A 57 0.00 6.44 -4.30
C VAL A 57 -0.15 5.84 -5.70
N LEU A 58 -1.32 6.05 -6.30
CA LEU A 58 -1.59 5.64 -7.66
C LEU A 58 -1.19 6.76 -8.63
N VAL A 59 -0.29 6.44 -9.56
CA VAL A 59 0.18 7.38 -10.58
C VAL A 59 -0.41 6.97 -11.92
N ASN A 60 -1.10 7.90 -12.57
CA ASN A 60 -1.42 7.75 -13.99
C ASN A 60 -0.13 8.00 -14.80
N SER A 61 0.61 6.93 -15.07
CA SER A 61 1.91 7.01 -15.75
C SER A 61 1.83 7.58 -17.17
N VAL A 62 0.70 7.43 -17.86
CA VAL A 62 0.48 8.04 -19.19
C VAL A 62 0.43 9.57 -19.09
N ALA A 63 0.00 10.11 -17.95
CA ALA A 63 0.00 11.55 -17.71
C ALA A 63 1.38 12.10 -17.31
N MET A 64 2.41 11.25 -17.25
CA MET A 64 3.80 11.62 -16.93
C MET A 64 4.68 11.76 -18.18
N GLU A 65 4.06 12.03 -19.34
CA GLU A 65 4.72 12.22 -20.65
C GLU A 65 5.72 13.39 -20.67
N GLY A 66 5.44 14.43 -19.87
CA GLY A 66 6.25 15.65 -19.79
C GLY A 66 6.05 16.63 -20.96
N ASP A 67 5.01 16.45 -21.77
CA ASP A 67 4.67 17.31 -22.91
C ASP A 67 3.83 18.55 -22.54
N GLY A 68 3.43 18.67 -21.27
CA GLY A 68 2.61 19.78 -20.79
C GLY A 68 1.15 19.72 -21.25
N CYS A 69 0.64 18.55 -21.67
CA CYS A 69 -0.78 18.39 -21.99
C CYS A 69 -1.68 18.78 -20.80
N THR A 70 -2.94 19.17 -21.05
CA THR A 70 -3.84 19.63 -19.98
C THR A 70 -4.03 18.56 -18.89
N LEU A 71 -4.20 17.30 -19.30
CA LEU A 71 -4.30 16.16 -18.37
C LEU A 71 -2.99 15.96 -17.59
N CYS A 72 -1.85 16.09 -18.27
CA CYS A 72 -0.51 15.90 -17.74
C CYS A 72 -0.20 16.94 -16.67
N ARG A 73 -0.44 18.22 -16.95
CA ARG A 73 -0.31 19.33 -15.99
C ARG A 73 -1.20 19.15 -14.77
N ALA A 74 -2.47 18.76 -14.99
CA ALA A 74 -3.39 18.51 -13.89
C ALA A 74 -2.97 17.33 -13.01
N ALA A 75 -2.45 16.26 -13.62
CA ALA A 75 -1.93 15.10 -12.90
C ALA A 75 -0.68 15.45 -12.10
N GLU A 76 0.31 16.11 -12.71
CA GLU A 76 1.52 16.56 -12.00
C GLU A 76 1.17 17.50 -10.84
N ALA A 77 0.28 18.47 -11.02
CA ALA A 77 -0.14 19.38 -9.95
C ALA A 77 -0.77 18.63 -8.76
N LYS A 78 -1.58 17.60 -9.02
CA LYS A 78 -2.15 16.75 -7.97
C LYS A 78 -1.08 15.94 -7.25
N LEU A 79 -0.10 15.38 -7.97
CA LEU A 79 1.01 14.63 -7.38
C LEU A 79 1.90 15.52 -6.50
N VAL A 80 2.18 16.75 -6.93
CA VAL A 80 2.93 17.74 -6.14
C VAL A 80 2.15 18.15 -4.88
N ALA A 81 0.85 18.36 -4.98
CA ALA A 81 0.03 18.68 -3.80
C ALA A 81 -0.02 17.49 -2.82
N LEU A 82 -0.10 16.26 -3.33
CA LEU A 82 -0.09 15.03 -2.52
C LEU A 82 1.26 14.82 -1.83
N SER A 83 2.37 15.01 -2.54
CA SER A 83 3.72 14.86 -1.97
C SER A 83 3.95 15.84 -0.82
N HIS A 84 3.45 17.07 -0.93
CA HIS A 84 3.49 18.03 0.17
C HIS A 84 2.74 17.53 1.41
N ARG A 85 1.54 16.96 1.24
CA ARG A 85 0.73 16.41 2.36
C ARG A 85 1.40 15.22 3.03
N LEU A 86 2.00 14.32 2.25
CA LEU A 86 2.71 13.14 2.78
C LEU A 86 4.00 13.54 3.52
N ASN A 87 4.80 14.44 2.95
CA ASN A 87 6.03 14.94 3.59
C ASN A 87 5.73 15.69 4.90
N CYS A 88 4.57 16.35 4.99
CA CYS A 88 4.10 17.00 6.21
C CYS A 88 3.72 16.01 7.31
N SER A 89 3.23 14.84 6.92
CA SER A 89 2.86 13.77 7.86
C SER A 89 4.10 13.07 8.43
N GLN A 90 5.14 12.93 7.60
CA GLN A 90 6.45 12.39 7.99
C GLN A 90 7.32 13.39 8.77
N GLN A 91 6.82 14.59 9.07
CA GLN A 91 7.54 15.68 9.76
C GLN A 91 8.86 16.12 9.10
N VAL A 92 9.05 15.80 7.82
CA VAL A 92 10.25 16.18 7.05
C VAL A 92 10.32 17.69 6.83
N ARG A 93 9.18 18.40 6.89
CA ARG A 93 9.09 19.86 6.69
C ARG A 93 8.43 20.57 7.87
N LYS A 94 9.00 21.73 8.25
CA LYS A 94 8.57 22.54 9.41
C LYS A 94 7.35 23.43 9.15
N ARG A 95 6.94 23.65 7.90
CA ARG A 95 5.80 24.52 7.52
C ARG A 95 4.70 23.70 6.87
N CYS A 96 3.84 23.14 7.70
CA CYS A 96 2.67 22.40 7.27
C CYS A 96 1.45 23.12 7.83
N SER A 97 0.50 23.50 6.98
CA SER A 97 -0.80 24.02 7.44
C SER A 97 -1.56 22.93 8.21
N ASP A 98 -2.53 23.34 9.03
CA ASP A 98 -3.37 22.45 9.88
C ASP A 98 -4.34 21.55 9.10
N ALA A 99 -4.00 21.20 7.85
CA ALA A 99 -4.73 20.20 7.10
C ALA A 99 -4.60 18.82 7.75
N GLU A 100 -5.62 18.00 7.58
CA GLU A 100 -5.64 16.60 8.02
C GLU A 100 -4.41 15.85 7.49
N LYS A 101 -3.60 15.31 8.42
CA LYS A 101 -2.35 14.61 8.11
C LYS A 101 -2.61 13.11 8.12
N PRO A 102 -2.41 12.39 6.99
CA PRO A 102 -2.44 10.94 7.02
C PRO A 102 -1.37 10.37 7.99
N PRO A 103 -1.49 9.11 8.42
CA PRO A 103 -0.45 8.46 9.20
C PRO A 103 0.91 8.51 8.50
N ALA A 104 1.97 8.80 9.27
CA ALA A 104 3.32 8.88 8.75
C ALA A 104 3.80 7.50 8.25
N SER A 105 3.80 7.32 6.92
CA SER A 105 4.37 6.15 6.26
C SER A 105 5.01 6.55 4.94
N GLN A 106 6.11 5.88 4.58
CA GLN A 106 6.63 5.95 3.22
C GLN A 106 5.64 5.24 2.29
N PRO A 107 5.17 5.89 1.21
CA PRO A 107 4.15 5.31 0.37
C PRO A 107 4.67 4.16 -0.48
N ILE A 108 3.75 3.29 -0.89
CA ILE A 108 3.95 2.37 -2.00
C ILE A 108 3.44 3.06 -3.26
N LEU A 109 4.29 3.15 -4.29
CA LEU A 109 3.91 3.72 -5.58
C LEU A 109 3.32 2.62 -6.47
N LEU A 110 2.15 2.87 -7.05
CA LEU A 110 1.50 1.97 -8.00
C LEU A 110 1.33 2.69 -9.33
N GLN A 111 1.85 2.11 -10.41
CA GLN A 111 1.73 2.68 -11.75
C GLN A 111 1.77 1.60 -12.84
N HIS A 112 1.44 1.97 -14.07
CA HIS A 112 1.47 1.01 -15.18
C HIS A 112 2.86 0.91 -15.82
N TYR A 113 3.41 2.04 -16.31
CA TYR A 113 4.73 2.06 -16.93
C TYR A 113 5.82 1.99 -15.86
N PRO A 114 6.91 1.24 -16.05
CA PRO A 114 8.05 1.24 -15.13
C PRO A 114 8.71 2.61 -15.01
N LEU A 115 9.48 2.82 -13.94
CA LEU A 115 10.44 3.91 -13.95
C LEU A 115 11.53 3.67 -14.99
N TYR A 116 12.23 4.73 -15.32
CA TYR A 116 13.33 4.71 -16.27
C TYR A 116 14.38 3.67 -15.89
N ARG A 117 14.62 2.75 -16.83
CA ARG A 117 15.77 1.85 -16.89
C ARG A 117 16.14 1.63 -18.35
N LYS A 118 17.42 1.35 -18.63
CA LYS A 118 17.91 1.25 -20.02
C LYS A 118 17.33 0.05 -20.77
N SER A 119 17.15 -1.08 -20.08
CA SER A 119 16.55 -2.30 -20.59
C SER A 119 16.24 -3.24 -19.42
N ASP A 120 15.78 -4.46 -19.71
CA ASP A 120 15.59 -5.53 -18.72
C ASP A 120 16.85 -6.41 -18.51
N ALA A 121 18.05 -5.92 -18.90
CA ALA A 121 19.29 -6.70 -18.87
C ALA A 121 19.67 -7.19 -17.47
N GLU A 122 19.41 -6.38 -16.45
CA GLU A 122 19.67 -6.67 -15.04
C GLU A 122 18.56 -7.54 -14.40
N CYS A 123 17.44 -7.74 -15.10
CA CYS A 123 16.32 -8.49 -14.56
C CYS A 123 16.63 -9.99 -14.54
N SER A 124 16.34 -10.65 -13.42
CA SER A 124 16.51 -12.09 -13.24
C SER A 124 15.30 -12.68 -12.52
N GLY A 125 15.24 -14.02 -12.43
CA GLY A 125 14.15 -14.72 -11.77
C GLY A 125 13.11 -15.30 -12.72
N GLU A 126 12.09 -15.91 -12.11
CA GLU A 126 10.93 -16.45 -12.82
C GLU A 126 10.18 -15.33 -13.55
N ASP A 127 9.65 -15.65 -14.73
CA ASP A 127 8.91 -14.70 -15.56
C ASP A 127 9.66 -13.47 -16.07
N ALA A 128 10.98 -13.40 -15.89
CA ALA A 128 11.78 -12.38 -16.53
C ALA A 128 11.87 -12.59 -18.06
N ALA A 129 12.07 -11.52 -18.82
CA ALA A 129 12.13 -11.59 -20.29
C ALA A 129 13.22 -12.58 -20.78
N PRO A 130 13.09 -13.17 -21.98
CA PRO A 130 14.15 -13.98 -22.58
C PRO A 130 15.46 -13.18 -22.72
N PRO A 131 16.64 -13.83 -22.67
CA PRO A 131 17.94 -13.13 -22.78
C PRO A 131 18.06 -12.22 -24.01
N GLU A 132 17.48 -12.66 -25.12
CA GLU A 132 17.47 -11.97 -26.42
C GLU A 132 16.68 -10.65 -26.36
N GLU A 133 15.66 -10.59 -25.51
CA GLU A 133 14.79 -9.41 -25.34
C GLU A 133 15.28 -8.48 -24.23
N LYS A 134 15.90 -9.01 -23.17
CA LYS A 134 16.38 -8.25 -22.01
C LYS A 134 17.40 -7.17 -22.36
N THR A 135 18.21 -7.39 -23.39
CA THR A 135 19.22 -6.43 -23.83
C THR A 135 18.69 -5.37 -24.79
N ILE A 136 17.42 -5.48 -25.24
CA ILE A 136 16.82 -4.50 -26.14
C ILE A 136 16.64 -3.18 -25.38
N PRO A 137 17.22 -2.07 -25.86
CA PRO A 137 17.07 -0.79 -25.20
C PRO A 137 15.63 -0.32 -25.18
N PHE A 138 15.16 0.11 -24.01
CA PHE A 138 13.84 0.71 -23.86
C PHE A 138 13.80 2.13 -24.40
N LYS A 139 12.67 2.45 -25.02
CA LYS A 139 12.32 3.80 -25.44
C LYS A 139 11.57 4.50 -24.31
N GLU A 140 12.12 5.62 -23.87
CA GLU A 140 11.44 6.51 -22.93
C GLU A 140 10.07 6.94 -23.47
N LYS A 141 9.11 7.08 -22.56
CA LYS A 141 7.71 7.46 -22.82
C LYS A 141 6.93 6.44 -23.65
N TYR A 142 7.54 5.29 -23.95
CA TYR A 142 6.88 4.19 -24.64
C TYR A 142 6.98 2.90 -23.84
N ASP A 143 8.20 2.41 -23.55
CA ASP A 143 8.40 1.19 -22.76
C ASP A 143 8.50 1.50 -21.26
N VAL A 144 9.00 2.69 -20.93
CA VAL A 144 9.26 3.17 -19.56
C VAL A 144 8.95 4.66 -19.45
N LEU A 145 8.77 5.17 -18.23
CA LEU A 145 8.72 6.63 -18.01
C LEU A 145 10.04 7.30 -18.41
N SER A 146 9.98 8.61 -18.70
CA SER A 146 11.21 9.37 -18.92
C SER A 146 12.09 9.41 -17.67
N GLN A 147 13.39 9.67 -17.86
CA GLN A 147 14.32 9.82 -16.74
C GLN A 147 13.87 10.95 -15.81
N GLU A 148 13.42 12.08 -16.35
CA GLU A 148 12.93 13.22 -15.56
C GLU A 148 11.65 12.89 -14.79
N ALA A 149 10.68 12.24 -15.44
CA ALA A 149 9.44 11.83 -14.79
C ALA A 149 9.72 10.85 -13.64
N SER A 150 10.64 9.92 -13.86
CA SER A 150 11.05 8.96 -12.85
C SER A 150 11.72 9.62 -11.67
N GLN A 151 12.64 10.56 -11.93
CA GLN A 151 13.34 11.31 -10.90
C GLN A 151 12.38 12.20 -10.08
N LYS A 152 11.38 12.82 -10.73
CA LYS A 152 10.32 13.57 -10.05
C LYS A 152 9.56 12.69 -9.06
N LEU A 153 9.13 11.50 -9.47
CA LEU A 153 8.36 10.58 -8.62
C LEU A 153 9.17 10.09 -7.41
N LEU A 154 10.42 9.70 -7.64
CA LEU A 154 11.34 9.30 -6.56
C LEU A 154 11.55 10.46 -5.56
N TRP A 155 11.79 11.67 -6.07
CA TRP A 155 12.00 12.86 -5.26
C TRP A 155 10.77 13.30 -4.47
N TRP A 156 9.59 13.25 -5.09
CA TRP A 156 8.35 13.69 -4.46
C TRP A 156 7.93 12.76 -3.33
N PHE A 157 8.06 11.45 -3.52
CA PHE A 157 7.42 10.47 -2.64
C PHE A 157 8.37 9.69 -1.75
N HIS A 158 9.66 9.55 -2.11
CA HIS A 158 10.61 8.64 -1.46
C HIS A 158 9.95 7.30 -1.10
N PRO A 159 9.36 6.59 -2.10
CA PRO A 159 8.54 5.43 -1.84
C PRO A 159 9.38 4.29 -1.26
N ARG A 160 8.76 3.45 -0.42
CA ARG A 160 9.40 2.24 0.12
C ARG A 160 9.39 1.06 -0.85
N LEU A 161 8.49 1.12 -1.84
CA LEU A 161 8.30 0.11 -2.88
C LEU A 161 7.57 0.74 -4.06
N ILE A 162 7.94 0.35 -5.28
CA ILE A 162 7.24 0.68 -6.52
C ILE A 162 6.74 -0.61 -7.15
N LEU A 163 5.47 -0.66 -7.52
CA LEU A 163 4.90 -1.73 -8.34
C LEU A 163 4.51 -1.16 -9.70
N SER A 164 5.04 -1.78 -10.75
CA SER A 164 4.81 -1.40 -12.15
C SER A 164 4.41 -2.61 -13.00
N GLY A 165 4.27 -2.43 -14.31
CA GLY A 165 3.98 -3.51 -15.26
C GLY A 165 4.43 -3.11 -16.66
N HIS A 166 3.50 -3.12 -17.62
CA HIS A 166 3.66 -2.68 -19.01
C HIS A 166 4.60 -3.53 -19.90
N THR A 167 5.81 -3.86 -19.46
CA THR A 167 6.77 -4.69 -20.24
C THR A 167 6.35 -6.16 -20.35
N HIS A 168 5.28 -6.54 -19.65
CA HIS A 168 4.71 -7.89 -19.55
C HIS A 168 5.64 -8.94 -18.91
N SER A 169 6.90 -8.61 -18.68
CA SER A 169 7.88 -9.45 -18.00
C SER A 169 8.07 -9.05 -16.54
N ALA A 170 8.33 -10.04 -15.69
CA ALA A 170 8.70 -9.78 -14.33
C ALA A 170 10.08 -9.14 -14.29
N CYS A 171 10.24 -8.10 -13.48
CA CYS A 171 11.56 -7.54 -13.23
C CYS A 171 11.62 -6.96 -11.83
N GLN A 172 12.75 -7.16 -11.17
CA GLN A 172 13.08 -6.48 -9.93
C GLN A 172 14.33 -5.63 -10.16
N VAL A 173 14.22 -4.33 -9.88
CA VAL A 173 15.34 -3.39 -9.96
C VAL A 173 15.45 -2.56 -8.69
N LEU A 174 16.65 -2.03 -8.45
CA LEU A 174 16.92 -1.11 -7.35
C LEU A 174 17.24 0.28 -7.92
N HIS A 175 16.43 1.26 -7.57
CA HIS A 175 16.65 2.66 -7.94
C HIS A 175 17.57 3.38 -6.95
N GLY A 176 17.96 4.60 -7.32
CA GLY A 176 18.74 5.49 -6.44
C GLY A 176 18.09 5.62 -5.06
N GLY A 177 18.91 5.58 -4.01
CA GLY A 177 18.45 5.58 -2.62
C GLY A 177 17.99 4.21 -2.11
N GLY A 178 18.23 3.13 -2.87
CA GLY A 178 17.90 1.77 -2.44
C GLY A 178 16.40 1.45 -2.53
N ILE A 179 15.68 2.13 -3.43
CA ILE A 179 14.23 1.99 -3.58
C ILE A 179 13.93 0.83 -4.52
N PRO A 180 13.27 -0.25 -4.05
CA PRO A 180 12.95 -1.39 -4.90
C PRO A 180 11.75 -1.08 -5.82
N GLU A 181 11.88 -1.49 -7.08
CA GLU A 181 10.76 -1.58 -8.02
C GLU A 181 10.56 -3.03 -8.46
N ILE A 182 9.30 -3.47 -8.47
CA ILE A 182 8.87 -4.75 -9.01
C ILE A 182 7.90 -4.49 -10.17
N SER A 183 8.32 -4.84 -11.38
CA SER A 183 7.44 -4.90 -12.56
C SER A 183 6.72 -6.25 -12.56
N VAL A 184 5.40 -6.22 -12.55
CA VAL A 184 4.54 -7.41 -12.52
C VAL A 184 4.37 -7.95 -13.95
N PRO A 185 4.57 -9.26 -14.17
CA PRO A 185 4.34 -9.89 -15.46
C PRO A 185 2.87 -9.82 -15.87
N SER A 186 2.60 -9.98 -17.17
CA SER A 186 1.23 -9.97 -17.67
C SER A 186 0.51 -11.29 -17.34
N PHE A 187 -0.70 -11.19 -16.79
CA PHE A 187 -1.61 -12.33 -16.62
C PHE A 187 -2.28 -12.80 -17.93
N SER A 188 -2.04 -12.11 -19.06
CA SER A 188 -2.77 -12.34 -20.30
C SER A 188 -2.05 -13.31 -21.25
N TRP A 189 -2.77 -14.33 -21.72
CA TRP A 189 -2.27 -15.26 -22.77
C TRP A 189 -1.95 -14.58 -24.09
N ARG A 190 -2.54 -13.41 -24.35
CA ARG A 190 -2.21 -12.62 -25.55
C ARG A 190 -0.78 -12.11 -25.51
N ASN A 191 -0.29 -11.80 -24.31
CA ASN A 191 1.01 -11.18 -24.11
C ASN A 191 2.09 -12.21 -23.83
N ARG A 192 1.74 -13.32 -23.15
CA ARG A 192 2.67 -14.38 -22.72
C ARG A 192 2.01 -15.74 -22.70
N ASN A 193 2.77 -16.80 -22.98
CA ASN A 193 2.28 -18.18 -22.92
C ASN A 193 2.28 -18.77 -21.50
N ASN A 194 2.79 -18.03 -20.52
CA ASN A 194 2.79 -18.35 -19.10
C ASN A 194 2.24 -17.15 -18.30
N PRO A 195 0.93 -17.06 -18.05
CA PRO A 195 0.42 -15.98 -17.20
C PRO A 195 1.00 -16.09 -15.79
N SER A 196 1.07 -14.98 -15.09
CA SER A 196 1.39 -15.01 -13.68
C SER A 196 0.88 -13.78 -12.95
N PHE A 197 0.93 -13.84 -11.63
CA PHE A 197 0.54 -12.77 -10.73
C PHE A 197 1.48 -12.78 -9.51
N ILE A 198 1.59 -11.64 -8.84
CA ILE A 198 2.40 -11.50 -7.62
C ILE A 198 1.46 -11.21 -6.45
N MET A 199 1.62 -11.95 -5.36
CA MET A 199 0.94 -11.71 -4.09
C MET A 199 1.89 -11.01 -3.13
N VAL A 200 1.48 -9.87 -2.58
CA VAL A 200 2.29 -9.07 -1.65
C VAL A 200 1.58 -8.95 -0.30
N SER A 201 2.33 -9.10 0.79
CA SER A 201 1.86 -8.90 2.17
C SER A 201 2.59 -7.69 2.78
N PHE A 202 1.88 -6.88 3.56
CA PHE A 202 2.37 -5.63 4.14
C PHE A 202 2.12 -5.56 5.65
#